data_AF-A0A839AM88-F1
#
_entry.id   AF-A0A839AM88-F1
#
_cell.length_a   1.000
_cell.length_b   1.000
_cell.length_c   1.000
_cell.angle_alpha   90.00
_cell.angle_beta   90.00
_cell.angle_gamma   90.00
#
_symmetry.space_group_name_H-M   'P 1'
#
loop_
_entity.id
_entity.type
_entity.pdbx_description
1 polymer ?
#
loop_
_entity_poly.entity_id
_entity_poly.type
_entity_poly.pdbx_seq_one_letter_code
_entity_poly.pdbx_strand_id
1 'polypeptide(L)' 'MSKPITSDRVVKRFVILLGLLILSPIVLSFGFKALRVFTESPKNFIAYFLLGLGIFLILFTVYFGFKTIKTFLDNLFQK' A
#
# COMPACT_ATOMS: atom_id res chain seq x y z
N MET A 1 9.25 -22.50 -21.46
CA MET A 1 7.87 -22.85 -21.04
C MET A 1 7.37 -21.78 -20.07
N SER A 2 6.54 -20.84 -20.52
CA SER A 2 5.90 -19.86 -19.64
C SER A 2 4.79 -20.58 -18.86
N LYS A 3 4.88 -20.60 -17.53
CA LYS A 3 3.83 -21.18 -16.68
C LYS A 3 2.52 -20.42 -16.92
N PRO A 4 1.37 -21.09 -17.13
CA PRO A 4 0.09 -20.41 -17.27
C PRO A 4 -0.17 -19.56 -16.02
N ILE A 5 -0.47 -18.29 -16.24
CA ILE A 5 -0.83 -17.36 -15.18
C ILE A 5 -2.27 -17.72 -14.79
N THR A 6 -2.43 -18.36 -13.63
CA THR A 6 -3.72 -18.75 -13.10
C THR A 6 -4.44 -17.52 -12.53
N SER A 7 -5.73 -17.36 -12.87
CA SER A 7 -6.61 -16.26 -12.43
C SER A 7 -6.50 -15.97 -10.93
N ASP A 8 -6.37 -17.02 -10.11
CA ASP A 8 -6.20 -16.93 -8.65
C ASP A 8 -5.05 -16.03 -8.21
N ARG A 9 -3.93 -16.00 -8.97
CA ARG A 9 -2.78 -15.15 -8.66
C ARG A 9 -3.04 -13.68 -8.95
N VAL A 10 -3.88 -13.39 -9.95
CA VAL A 10 -4.28 -12.01 -10.29
C VAL A 10 -5.26 -11.50 -9.25
N VAL A 11 -6.30 -12.28 -8.92
CA VAL A 11 -7.29 -11.95 -7.89
C VAL A 11 -6.61 -11.72 -6.54
N LYS A 12 -5.68 -12.59 -6.12
CA LYS A 12 -4.95 -12.43 -4.86
C LYS A 12 -4.15 -11.13 -4.81
N ARG A 13 -3.48 -10.74 -5.90
CA ARG A 13 -2.76 -9.45 -5.98
C ARG A 13 -3.71 -8.26 -5.91
N PHE A 14 -4.88 -8.37 -6.53
CA PHE A 14 -5.90 -7.33 -6.51
C PHE A 14 -6.49 -7.12 -5.11
N VAL A 15 -6.79 -8.20 -4.39
CA VAL A 15 -7.24 -8.13 -2.99
C VAL A 15 -6.17 -7.50 -2.09
N ILE A 16 -4.89 -7.86 -2.28
CA ILE A 16 -3.78 -7.23 -1.56
C ILE A 16 -3.69 -5.74 -1.88
N LEU A 17 -3.87 -5.35 -3.15
CA LEU A 17 -3.87 -3.94 -3.56
C LEU A 17 -5.01 -3.16 -2.91
N LEU A 18 -6.22 -3.71 -2.88
CA LEU A 18 -7.37 -3.08 -2.20
C LEU A 18 -7.11 -2.92 -0.71
N GLY A 19 -6.54 -3.94 -0.07
CA GLY A 19 -6.10 -3.88 1.33
C GLY A 19 -5.08 -2.76 1.55
N LEU A 20 -4.05 -2.68 0.71
CA LEU A 20 -3.02 -1.63 0.77
C LEU A 20 -3.60 -0.23 0.55
N LEU A 21 -4.53 -0.07 -0.39
CA LEU A 21 -5.22 1.19 -0.68
C LEU A 21 -6.02 1.72 0.52
N ILE A 22 -6.64 0.83 1.29
CA ILE A 22 -7.39 1.19 2.50
C ILE A 22 -6.44 1.40 3.68
N LEU A 23 -5.44 0.53 3.85
CA LEU A 23 -4.53 0.56 5.00
C LEU A 23 -3.58 1.76 4.96
N SER A 24 -3.14 2.17 3.76
CA SER A 24 -2.31 3.34 3.49
C SER A 24 -2.80 4.64 4.15
N PRO A 25 -4.02 5.14 3.84
CA PRO A 25 -4.54 6.38 4.43
C PRO A 25 -4.86 6.23 5.91
N ILE A 26 -5.18 5.01 6.38
CA ILE A 26 -5.41 4.74 7.81
C ILE A 26 -4.11 4.93 8.60
N VAL A 27 -3.01 4.32 8.16
CA VAL A 27 -1.69 4.47 8.79
C VAL A 27 -1.26 5.94 8.78
N LEU A 28 -1.47 6.65 7.67
CA LEU A 28 -1.16 8.07 7.59
C LEU A 28 -2.02 8.91 8.56
N SER A 29 -3.32 8.59 8.67
CA SER A 29 -4.23 9.25 9.61
C SER A 29 -3.81 9.03 11.07
N PHE A 30 -3.35 7.83 11.41
CA PHE A 30 -2.75 7.56 12.72
C PHE A 30 -1.44 8.30 12.93
N GLY A 31 -0.59 8.43 11.91
CA GLY A 31 0.62 9.26 11.95
C GLY A 31 0.31 10.72 12.28
N PHE A 32 -0.68 11.32 11.60
CA PHE A 32 -1.12 12.68 11.91
C PHE A 32 -1.72 12.82 13.30
N LYS A 33 -2.50 11.81 13.76
CA LYS A 33 -3.05 11.81 15.12
C LYS A 33 -1.94 11.70 16.17
N ALA A 34 -0.95 10.85 15.94
CA ALA A 34 0.22 10.71 16.80
C ALA A 34 1.01 12.02 16.88
N LEU A 35 1.16 12.75 15.76
CA LEU A 35 1.84 14.06 15.74
C LEU A 35 1.13 15.12 16.61
N ARG A 36 -0.19 15.01 16.78
CA ARG A 36 -0.97 15.91 17.66
C ARG A 36 -0.93 15.51 19.13
N VAL A 37 -0.82 14.22 19.42
CA VAL A 37 -0.86 13.67 20.79
C VAL A 37 0.53 13.69 21.44
N PHE A 38 1.56 13.33 20.68
CA PHE A 38 2.94 13.41 21.12
C PHE A 38 3.49 14.76 20.70
N THR A 39 3.46 15.72 21.63
CA THR A 39 4.02 17.06 21.48
C THR A 39 5.35 17.24 22.22
N GLU A 40 5.61 16.43 23.25
CA GLU A 40 6.84 16.48 24.04
C GLU A 40 7.92 15.49 23.59
N SER A 41 9.14 15.99 23.49
CA SER A 41 10.34 15.17 23.33
C SER A 41 10.54 14.28 24.56
N PRO A 42 10.93 13.00 24.40
CA PRO A 42 11.38 12.35 23.16
C PRO A 42 10.26 11.63 22.36
N LYS A 43 9.00 11.67 22.81
CA LYS A 43 7.91 10.86 22.24
C LYS A 43 7.50 11.29 20.82
N ASN A 44 7.80 12.51 20.40
CA ASN A 44 7.54 12.99 19.04
C ASN A 44 8.27 12.17 17.96
N PHE A 45 9.37 11.51 18.30
CA PHE A 45 10.11 10.68 17.35
C PHE A 45 9.24 9.53 16.81
N ILE A 46 8.35 8.99 17.65
CA ILE A 46 7.39 7.95 17.27
C ILE A 46 6.38 8.49 16.25
N ALA A 47 5.92 9.73 16.42
CA ALA A 47 5.01 10.36 15.47
C ALA A 47 5.66 10.57 14.10
N TYR A 48 6.91 11.05 14.06
CA TYR A 48 7.65 11.21 12.80
C TYR A 48 7.94 9.87 12.12
N PHE A 49 8.28 8.84 12.89
CA PHE A 49 8.48 7.49 12.35
C PHE A 49 7.18 6.94 11.73
N LEU A 50 6.05 7.10 12.42
CA LEU A 50 4.75 6.62 11.94
C LEU A 50 4.28 7.38 10.68
N LEU A 51 4.54 8.70 10.62
CA LEU A 51 4.32 9.51 9.42
C LEU A 51 5.19 9.07 8.25
N GLY A 52 6.49 8.85 8.50
CA GLY A 52 7.42 8.35 7.49
C GLY A 52 6.99 6.99 6.93
N LEU A 53 6.54 6.08 7.81
CA LEU A 53 5.97 4.79 7.41
C LEU A 53 4.70 4.96 6.56
N GLY A 54 3.80 5.87 6.93
CA GLY A 54 2.59 6.15 6.16
C GLY A 54 2.90 6.65 4.74
N ILE A 55 3.85 7.58 4.61
CA ILE A 55 4.30 8.11 3.32
C ILE A 55 4.94 7.00 2.48
N PHE A 56 5.82 6.21 3.08
CA PHE A 56 6.46 5.07 2.40
C PHE A 56 5.42 4.04 1.93
N LEU A 57 4.41 3.76 2.77
CA LEU A 57 3.33 2.83 2.44
C LEU A 57 2.47 3.34 1.27
N ILE A 58 2.23 4.65 1.17
CA ILE A 58 1.57 5.26 0.00
C ILE A 58 2.39 5.03 -1.26
N LEU A 59 3.68 5.35 -1.24
CA LEU A 59 4.56 5.17 -2.41
C LEU A 59 4.59 3.71 -2.87
N PHE A 60 4.72 2.79 -1.91
CA PHE A 60 4.66 1.35 -2.17
C PHE A 60 3.31 0.92 -2.76
N THR A 61 2.20 1.42 -2.21
CA THR A 61 0.84 1.11 -2.67
C THR A 61 0.63 1.58 -4.10
N VAL A 62 1.08 2.79 -4.44
CA VAL A 62 1.00 3.34 -5.80
C VAL A 62 1.83 2.51 -6.78
N TYR A 63 3.09 2.20 -6.43
CA TYR A 63 3.96 1.33 -7.23
C TYR A 63 3.32 -0.05 -7.47
N PHE A 64 2.81 -0.66 -6.40
CA PHE A 64 2.15 -1.97 -6.47
C PHE A 64 0.84 -1.91 -7.26
N GLY A 65 0.11 -0.79 -7.19
CA GLY A 65 -1.09 -0.51 -7.95
C GLY A 65 -0.85 -0.54 -9.45
N PHE A 66 0.13 0.21 -9.93
CA PHE A 66 0.50 0.20 -11.35
C PHE A 66 0.88 -1.20 -11.84
N LYS A 67 1.68 -1.94 -11.05
CA LYS A 67 2.09 -3.32 -11.40
C LYS A 67 0.90 -4.29 -11.46
N THR A 68 -0.05 -4.13 -10.55
CA THR A 68 -1.24 -4.98 -10.46
C THR A 68 -2.23 -4.67 -11.58
N ILE A 69 -2.50 -3.39 -11.86
CA ILE A 69 -3.34 -2.97 -12.99
C ILE A 69 -2.73 -3.46 -14.30
N LYS A 70 -1.41 -3.30 -14.50
CA LYS A 70 -0.73 -3.82 -15.69
C LYS A 70 -0.92 -5.32 -15.84
N THR A 71 -0.66 -6.09 -14.78
CA THR A 71 -0.85 -7.55 -14.79
C THR A 71 -2.30 -7.92 -15.09
N PHE A 72 -3.26 -7.20 -14.53
CA PHE A 72 -4.69 -7.42 -14.76
C PHE A 72 -5.07 -7.16 -16.21
N LEU A 73 -4.68 -6.02 -16.77
CA LEU A 73 -4.93 -5.67 -18.18
C LEU A 73 -4.26 -6.67 -19.12
N ASP A 74 -3.01 -7.05 -18.85
CA ASP A 74 -2.29 -8.05 -19.63
C ASP A 74 -3.04 -9.39 -19.64
N ASN A 75 -3.65 -9.82 -18.53
CA ASN A 75 -4.45 -11.06 -18.50
C ASN A 75 -5.85 -10.91 -19.12
N LEU A 76 -6.49 -9.74 -18.98
CA LEU A 76 -7.82 -9.48 -19.50
C LEU A 76 -7.83 -9.37 -21.02
N PHE A 77 -6.79 -8.75 -21.59
CA PHE A 77 -6.63 -8.57 -23.03
C PHE A 77 -5.70 -9.59 -23.68
N GLN A 78 -5.18 -10.56 -22.92
CA GLN A 78 -4.49 -11.72 -23.49
C GLN A 78 -5.49 -12.63 -24.21
N LYS A 79 -5.65 -12.29 -25.49
CA LYS A 79 -5.92 -13.18 -26.60
C LYS A 79 -4.60 -13.61 -27.23
#